data_AF-A0A3D5J944-F1
#
_entry.id   AF-A0A3D5J944-F1
#
_cell.length_a   1.000
_cell.length_b   1.000
_cell.length_c   1.000
_cell.angle_alpha   90.00
_cell.angle_beta   90.00
_cell.angle_gamma   90.00
#
_symmetry.space_group_name_H-M   'P 1'
#
loop_
_entity.id
_entity.type
_entity.pdbx_description
1 polymer ?
#
loop_
_entity_poly.entity_id
_entity_poly.type
_entity_poly.pdbx_seq_one_letter_code
_entity_poly.pdbx_strand_id
1 'polypeptide(L)'
;MKQDLNTAMMRNSTSNLPIRDKSFFQKISGFSLLEVLVSMAILGLLVTLLYSSFSQISRTSLSVEKSLRGREELRLLMKVVLDDLQAMQYLSRLVELNESESPGVQIDSFETGLIARLVEGPQGAESSSAIDFHAARRARFYPEWRQQDPRLHEIGYRMQESSETGRWELWRREDFYVDPDLFEGGRDYMLTDRVTGFLVELLEQEIELADGGTQENWVKDWDTQELVCERNTEDSNSFCLPRAIRLSMVLEDEDGQTLEESLTINLCVRPCKPEWFE
;
A
#
# COMPACT_ATOMS: atom_id res chain seq x y z
N MET A 1 -107.69 41.68 -19.69
CA MET A 1 -108.25 40.33 -19.82
C MET A 1 -107.74 39.51 -18.64
N LYS A 2 -108.60 39.22 -17.65
CA LYS A 2 -108.54 38.18 -16.59
C LYS A 2 -107.26 38.15 -15.69
N GLN A 3 -107.30 37.97 -14.38
CA GLN A 3 -108.36 37.67 -13.42
C GLN A 3 -107.79 37.93 -12.02
N ASP A 4 -108.68 38.39 -11.13
CA ASP A 4 -108.50 38.56 -9.69
C ASP A 4 -108.30 37.25 -8.90
N LEU A 5 -108.20 37.44 -7.57
CA LEU A 5 -108.38 36.53 -6.41
C LEU A 5 -107.06 36.08 -5.76
N ASN A 6 -106.87 36.08 -4.44
CA ASN A 6 -107.65 36.47 -3.25
C ASN A 6 -106.70 36.18 -2.05
N THR A 7 -106.55 37.07 -1.06
CA THR A 7 -107.25 37.02 0.25
C THR A 7 -106.38 36.56 1.43
N ALA A 8 -106.62 37.25 2.55
CA ALA A 8 -106.41 36.93 3.97
C ALA A 8 -104.99 37.08 4.54
N MET A 9 -104.72 37.96 5.52
CA MET A 9 -105.27 38.22 6.88
C MET A 9 -104.31 37.67 7.95
N MET A 10 -104.01 38.54 8.92
CA MET A 10 -103.69 38.28 10.33
C MET A 10 -102.25 37.93 10.75
N ARG A 11 -101.76 38.79 11.67
CA ARG A 11 -101.06 38.51 12.95
C ARG A 11 -99.81 37.60 12.88
N ASN A 12 -98.67 37.92 13.47
CA ASN A 12 -98.51 38.31 14.87
C ASN A 12 -97.05 38.65 15.14
N SER A 13 -96.87 39.47 16.17
CA SER A 13 -95.64 39.65 16.92
C SER A 13 -95.14 38.32 17.50
N THR A 14 -93.83 38.08 17.43
CA THR A 14 -92.99 37.72 18.58
C THR A 14 -91.52 37.88 18.24
N SER A 15 -90.91 38.85 18.92
CA SER A 15 -89.50 38.93 19.25
C SER A 15 -88.95 37.62 19.79
N ASN A 16 -87.75 37.21 19.35
CA ASN A 16 -86.63 36.77 20.21
C ASN A 16 -85.54 36.11 19.37
N LEU A 17 -84.37 36.75 19.27
CA LEU A 17 -83.08 36.07 19.20
C LEU A 17 -82.02 37.06 19.70
N PRO A 18 -81.37 36.83 20.86
CA PRO A 18 -80.13 37.54 21.16
C PRO A 18 -79.02 36.85 20.36
N ILE A 19 -78.38 37.60 19.47
CA ILE A 19 -77.09 37.24 18.89
C ILE A 19 -76.10 37.24 20.06
N ARG A 20 -75.76 36.06 20.55
CA ARG A 20 -74.71 35.85 21.54
C ARG A 20 -73.38 36.03 20.82
N ASP A 21 -72.94 37.28 20.72
CA ASP A 21 -71.59 37.62 20.31
C ASP A 21 -70.62 37.09 21.38
N LYS A 22 -70.11 35.87 21.16
CA LYS A 22 -68.94 35.39 21.88
C LYS A 22 -67.75 36.09 21.22
N SER A 23 -67.39 37.25 21.75
CA SER A 23 -66.09 37.84 21.53
C SER A 23 -65.02 36.80 21.86
N PHE A 24 -64.45 36.22 20.80
CA PHE A 24 -63.28 35.37 20.84
C PHE A 24 -62.08 36.28 21.13
N PHE A 25 -62.03 36.86 22.34
CA PHE A 25 -60.78 37.39 22.87
C PHE A 25 -59.88 36.19 23.12
N GLN A 26 -59.22 35.75 22.06
CA GLN A 26 -58.09 34.86 22.14
C GLN A 26 -57.04 35.63 22.94
N LYS A 27 -56.99 35.38 24.26
CA LYS A 27 -55.90 35.85 25.09
C LYS A 27 -54.62 35.35 24.44
N ILE A 28 -53.86 36.26 23.84
CA ILE A 28 -52.48 35.99 23.45
C ILE A 28 -51.74 35.85 24.78
N SER A 29 -51.58 34.60 25.21
CA SER A 29 -50.78 34.23 26.36
C SER A 29 -49.33 34.53 26.02
N GLY A 30 -48.69 35.42 26.77
CA GLY A 30 -47.23 35.57 26.71
C GLY A 30 -46.54 34.32 27.22
N PHE A 31 -45.30 34.09 26.78
CA PHE A 31 -44.49 32.97 27.27
C PHE A 31 -44.19 33.13 28.76
N SER A 32 -44.28 32.02 29.50
CA SER A 32 -43.79 31.96 30.87
C SER A 32 -42.27 32.07 30.88
N LEU A 33 -41.68 32.76 31.86
CA LEU A 33 -40.22 32.80 32.07
C LEU A 33 -39.62 31.38 32.15
N LEU A 34 -40.35 30.45 32.76
CA LEU A 34 -39.95 29.05 32.87
C LEU A 34 -39.91 28.36 31.50
N GLU A 35 -40.85 28.66 30.61
CA GLU A 35 -40.91 28.09 29.26
C GLU A 35 -39.76 28.59 28.40
N VAL A 36 -39.39 29.88 28.53
CA VAL A 36 -38.21 30.45 27.88
C VAL A 36 -36.93 29.78 28.40
N LEU A 37 -36.79 29.61 29.72
CA LEU A 37 -35.63 28.95 30.33
C LEU A 37 -35.49 27.49 29.89
N VAL A 38 -36.58 26.73 29.88
CA VAL A 38 -36.59 25.34 29.42
C VAL A 38 -36.26 25.27 27.93
N SER A 39 -36.81 26.16 27.12
CA SER A 39 -36.51 26.22 25.67
C SER A 39 -35.04 26.53 25.41
N MET A 40 -34.45 27.49 26.14
CA MET A 40 -33.03 27.82 26.04
C MET A 40 -32.13 26.65 26.51
N ALA A 41 -32.54 25.93 27.56
CA ALA A 41 -31.81 24.76 28.05
C ALA A 41 -31.81 23.61 27.02
N ILE A 42 -32.97 23.32 26.42
CA ILE A 42 -33.10 22.31 25.36
C ILE A 42 -32.28 22.73 24.14
N LEU A 43 -32.33 24.01 23.74
CA LEU A 43 -31.55 24.52 22.62
C LEU A 43 -30.04 24.40 22.88
N GLY A 44 -29.57 24.77 24.07
CA GLY A 44 -28.16 24.64 24.44
C GLY A 44 -27.69 23.18 24.42
N LEU A 45 -28.53 22.26 24.90
CA LEU A 45 -28.26 20.82 24.86
C LEU A 45 -28.18 20.31 23.42
N LEU A 46 -29.12 20.72 22.55
CA LEU A 46 -29.11 20.37 21.13
C LEU A 46 -27.85 20.89 20.42
N VAL A 47 -27.48 22.16 20.63
CA VAL A 47 -26.26 22.75 20.02
C VAL A 47 -25.02 22.02 20.49
N THR A 48 -24.94 21.66 21.78
CA THR A 48 -23.80 20.92 22.34
C THR A 48 -23.69 19.52 21.73
N LEU A 49 -24.82 18.81 21.59
CA LEU A 49 -24.84 17.50 20.94
C LEU A 49 -24.41 17.62 19.47
N LEU A 50 -24.98 18.55 18.71
CA LEU A 50 -24.63 18.77 17.30
C LEU A 50 -23.15 19.10 17.13
N TYR A 51 -22.61 20.00 17.95
CA TYR A 51 -21.19 20.35 17.92
C TYR A 51 -20.31 19.15 18.28
N SER A 52 -20.70 18.37 19.30
CA SER A 52 -19.95 17.18 19.71
C SER A 52 -19.88 16.14 18.58
N SER A 53 -21.01 15.85 17.92
CA SER A 53 -21.11 14.92 16.80
C SER A 53 -20.31 15.40 15.60
N PHE A 54 -20.41 16.69 15.24
CA PHE A 54 -19.62 17.27 14.16
C PHE A 54 -18.13 17.16 14.43
N SER A 55 -17.69 17.51 15.65
CA SER A 55 -16.29 17.43 16.03
C SER A 55 -15.74 16.00 15.99
N GLN A 56 -16.58 15.01 16.36
CA GLN A 56 -16.23 13.60 16.31
C GLN A 56 -16.07 13.13 14.86
N ILE A 57 -17.02 13.47 13.99
CA ILE A 57 -16.96 13.14 12.56
C ILE A 57 -15.70 13.74 11.93
N SER A 58 -15.40 15.00 12.22
CA SER A 58 -14.20 15.67 11.69
C SER A 58 -12.91 14.99 12.12
N ARG A 59 -12.75 14.66 13.41
CA ARG A 59 -11.56 13.95 13.91
C ARG A 59 -11.43 12.55 13.33
N THR A 60 -12.53 11.80 13.25
CA THR A 60 -12.52 10.48 12.63
C THR A 60 -12.16 10.54 11.15
N SER A 61 -12.70 11.51 10.41
CA SER A 61 -12.38 11.69 8.99
C SER A 61 -10.89 11.94 8.78
N LEU A 62 -10.28 12.81 9.59
CA LEU A 62 -8.84 13.10 9.51
C LEU A 62 -7.98 11.88 9.85
N SER A 63 -8.35 11.12 10.88
CA SER A 63 -7.64 9.90 11.25
C SER A 63 -7.72 8.82 10.16
N VAL A 64 -8.89 8.67 9.52
CA VAL A 64 -9.07 7.73 8.39
C VAL A 64 -8.24 8.17 7.19
N GLU A 65 -8.27 9.45 6.83
CA GLU A 65 -7.48 9.99 5.71
C GLU A 65 -5.98 9.76 5.90
N LYS A 66 -5.45 10.03 7.10
CA LYS A 66 -4.05 9.75 7.45
C LYS A 66 -3.69 8.28 7.31
N SER A 67 -4.52 7.38 7.86
CA SER A 67 -4.29 5.94 7.77
C SER A 67 -4.33 5.44 6.32
N LEU A 68 -5.22 5.98 5.49
CA LEU A 68 -5.28 5.66 4.07
C LEU A 68 -4.00 6.12 3.35
N ARG A 69 -3.54 7.35 3.60
CA ARG A 69 -2.31 7.89 3.01
C ARG A 69 -1.09 7.04 3.34
N GLY A 70 -0.93 6.62 4.59
CA GLY A 70 0.17 5.74 5.00
C GLY A 70 0.14 4.38 4.29
N ARG A 71 -1.05 3.79 4.13
CA ARG A 71 -1.23 2.53 3.38
C ARG A 71 -0.98 2.69 1.88
N GLU A 72 -1.39 3.81 1.29
CA GLU A 72 -1.09 4.12 -0.12
C GLU A 72 0.41 4.26 -0.34
N GLU A 73 1.11 4.97 0.54
CA GLU A 73 2.58 5.09 0.51
C GLU A 73 3.26 3.72 0.60
N LEU A 74 2.90 2.90 1.59
CA LEU A 74 3.44 1.54 1.76
C LEU A 74 3.23 0.70 0.50
N ARG A 75 2.03 0.70 -0.07
CA ARG A 75 1.72 -0.05 -1.30
C ARG A 75 2.49 0.44 -2.52
N LEU A 76 2.71 1.74 -2.65
CA LEU A 76 3.50 2.30 -3.74
C LEU A 76 4.97 1.89 -3.61
N LEU A 77 5.53 1.92 -2.40
CA LEU A 77 6.89 1.45 -2.11
C LEU A 77 7.04 -0.04 -2.42
N MET A 78 6.14 -0.88 -1.88
CA MET A 78 6.14 -2.32 -2.18
C MET A 78 6.00 -2.57 -3.68
N LYS A 79 5.14 -1.83 -4.38
CA LYS A 79 4.97 -1.95 -5.83
C LYS A 79 6.27 -1.63 -6.57
N VAL A 80 7.03 -0.62 -6.17
CA VAL A 80 8.32 -0.29 -6.79
C VAL A 80 9.27 -1.49 -6.70
N VAL A 81 9.42 -2.06 -5.51
CA VAL A 81 10.32 -3.21 -5.27
C VAL A 81 9.83 -4.45 -6.03
N LEU A 82 8.54 -4.78 -5.93
CA LEU A 82 7.96 -5.96 -6.56
C LEU A 82 7.99 -5.87 -8.10
N ASP A 83 7.72 -4.70 -8.68
CA ASP A 83 7.81 -4.51 -10.14
C ASP A 83 9.26 -4.75 -10.64
N ASP A 84 10.27 -4.44 -9.82
CA ASP A 84 11.68 -4.69 -10.14
C ASP A 84 12.03 -6.17 -10.00
N LEU A 85 11.64 -6.79 -8.88
CA LEU A 85 11.85 -8.21 -8.61
C LEU A 85 11.14 -9.13 -9.61
N GLN A 86 9.97 -8.74 -10.10
CA GLN A 86 9.27 -9.46 -11.16
C GLN A 86 10.00 -9.44 -12.51
N ALA A 87 10.87 -8.45 -12.73
CA ALA A 87 11.66 -8.32 -13.94
C ALA A 87 13.06 -8.95 -13.80
N MET A 88 13.33 -9.65 -12.70
CA MET A 88 14.62 -10.26 -12.40
C MET A 88 15.07 -11.22 -13.51
N GLN A 89 16.38 -11.27 -13.77
CA GLN A 89 17.00 -12.12 -14.78
C GLN A 89 18.22 -12.84 -14.22
N TYR A 90 18.44 -14.05 -14.72
CA TYR A 90 19.69 -14.77 -14.56
C TYR A 90 20.44 -14.77 -15.89
N LEU A 91 21.65 -14.21 -15.93
CA LEU A 91 22.41 -14.04 -17.16
C LEU A 91 23.36 -15.23 -17.36
N SER A 92 22.82 -16.35 -17.85
CA SER A 92 23.54 -17.63 -18.04
C SER A 92 24.81 -17.51 -18.89
N ARG A 93 24.82 -16.62 -19.90
CA ARG A 93 25.99 -16.38 -20.76
C ARG A 93 27.17 -15.75 -20.00
N LEU A 94 26.93 -14.93 -18.98
CA LEU A 94 28.02 -14.36 -18.17
C LEU A 94 28.73 -15.47 -17.37
N VAL A 95 27.96 -16.45 -16.87
CA VAL A 95 28.53 -17.62 -16.19
C VAL A 95 29.39 -18.46 -17.13
N GLU A 96 28.94 -18.69 -18.37
CA GLU A 96 29.75 -19.39 -19.38
C GLU A 96 31.07 -18.68 -19.65
N LEU A 97 31.07 -17.34 -19.65
CA LEU A 97 32.30 -16.56 -19.82
C LEU A 97 33.24 -16.71 -18.61
N ASN A 98 32.71 -16.80 -17.39
CA ASN A 98 33.50 -17.08 -16.19
C ASN A 98 34.16 -18.47 -16.25
N GLU A 99 33.44 -19.47 -16.78
CA GLU A 99 33.94 -20.85 -16.92
C GLU A 99 34.86 -21.05 -18.15
N SER A 100 34.83 -20.12 -19.11
CA SER A 100 35.61 -20.17 -20.33
C SER A 100 37.09 -19.87 -20.04
N GLU A 101 37.84 -20.88 -19.59
CA GLU A 101 39.30 -20.81 -19.45
C GLU A 101 39.98 -20.57 -20.82
N SER A 102 40.12 -19.31 -21.22
CA SER A 102 41.02 -18.94 -22.31
C SER A 102 42.45 -18.85 -21.76
N PRO A 103 43.42 -19.64 -22.26
CA PRO A 103 44.78 -19.59 -21.74
C PRO A 103 45.36 -18.17 -21.89
N GLY A 104 45.62 -17.51 -20.76
CA GLY A 104 46.25 -16.18 -20.71
C GLY A 104 45.30 -14.99 -20.59
N VAL A 105 43.98 -15.20 -20.44
CA VAL A 105 43.01 -14.12 -20.14
C VAL A 105 42.41 -14.40 -18.77
N GLN A 106 42.82 -13.65 -17.73
CA GLN A 106 42.04 -13.56 -16.50
C GLN A 106 40.84 -12.67 -16.79
N ILE A 107 39.65 -13.26 -16.79
CA ILE A 107 38.39 -12.53 -16.83
C ILE A 107 37.97 -12.40 -15.36
N ASP A 108 37.65 -11.17 -14.92
CA ASP A 108 37.05 -10.97 -13.60
C ASP A 108 35.74 -11.77 -13.53
N SER A 109 35.52 -12.50 -12.43
CA SER A 109 34.30 -13.29 -12.27
C SER A 109 33.10 -12.35 -12.21
N PHE A 110 32.18 -12.47 -13.17
CA PHE A 110 30.94 -11.69 -13.17
C PHE A 110 29.94 -12.28 -12.19
N GLU A 111 29.46 -11.46 -11.26
CA GLU A 111 28.31 -11.80 -10.42
C GLU A 111 27.02 -11.73 -11.24
N THR A 112 26.09 -12.66 -11.02
CA THR A 112 24.82 -12.72 -11.77
C THR A 112 23.67 -13.34 -11.00
N GLY A 113 22.45 -13.09 -11.46
CA GLY A 113 21.22 -13.55 -10.82
C GLY A 113 20.79 -12.62 -9.69
N LEU A 114 20.62 -13.20 -8.50
CA LEU A 114 20.20 -12.51 -7.27
C LEU A 114 21.23 -12.79 -6.17
N ILE A 115 21.61 -11.74 -5.45
CA ILE A 115 22.29 -11.85 -4.18
C ILE A 115 21.45 -11.14 -3.13
N ALA A 116 21.06 -11.87 -2.08
CA ALA A 116 20.28 -11.37 -0.95
C ALA A 116 21.03 -11.70 0.36
N ARG A 117 21.10 -10.72 1.24
CA ARG A 117 21.77 -10.83 2.54
C ARG A 117 21.07 -10.02 3.61
N LEU A 118 21.23 -10.41 4.86
CA LEU A 118 20.82 -9.58 5.99
C LEU A 118 21.89 -8.53 6.35
N VAL A 119 21.43 -7.31 6.59
CA VAL A 119 22.23 -6.17 7.09
C VAL A 119 21.72 -5.81 8.48
N GLU A 120 22.64 -5.65 9.42
CA GLU A 120 22.31 -5.22 10.78
C GLU A 120 21.88 -3.76 10.81
N GLY A 121 20.88 -3.47 11.64
CA GLY A 121 20.38 -2.12 11.81
C GLY A 121 21.07 -1.31 12.90
N PRO A 122 20.66 -0.04 13.05
CA PRO A 122 21.03 0.80 14.19
C PRO A 122 20.69 0.09 15.51
N GLN A 123 21.35 0.48 16.61
CA GLN A 123 21.21 -0.20 17.90
C GLN A 123 19.74 -0.44 18.30
N GLY A 124 19.34 -1.71 18.35
CA GLY A 124 18.00 -2.14 18.74
C GLY A 124 16.99 -2.33 17.60
N ALA A 125 17.34 -2.00 16.36
CA ALA A 125 16.54 -2.32 15.18
C ALA A 125 16.78 -3.76 14.72
N GLU A 126 15.75 -4.37 14.13
CA GLU A 126 15.89 -5.68 13.49
C GLU A 126 16.75 -5.61 12.23
N SER A 127 17.40 -6.72 11.89
CA SER A 127 18.12 -6.86 10.62
C SER A 127 17.18 -6.71 9.43
N SER A 128 17.69 -6.15 8.35
CA SER A 128 16.92 -5.92 7.12
C SER A 128 17.61 -6.55 5.92
N SER A 129 16.84 -6.91 4.89
CA SER A 129 17.41 -7.44 3.65
C SER A 129 18.14 -6.35 2.86
N ALA A 130 19.29 -6.71 2.30
CA ALA A 130 19.87 -6.05 1.13
C ALA A 130 19.83 -7.05 -0.03
N ILE A 131 19.39 -6.59 -1.19
CA ILE A 131 19.25 -7.41 -2.39
C ILE A 131 19.87 -6.68 -3.57
N ASP A 132 20.60 -7.40 -4.40
CA ASP A 132 21.22 -6.91 -5.62
C ASP A 132 20.98 -7.94 -6.74
N PHE A 133 20.48 -7.48 -7.89
CA PHE A 133 20.05 -8.37 -8.97
C PHE A 133 19.99 -7.68 -10.33
N HIS A 134 20.00 -8.50 -11.38
CA HIS A 134 19.75 -8.05 -12.75
C HIS A 134 18.27 -7.96 -13.05
N ALA A 135 17.81 -6.91 -13.72
CA ALA A 135 16.41 -6.73 -14.10
C ALA A 135 16.21 -6.28 -15.55
N ALA A 136 15.40 -7.03 -16.31
CA ALA A 136 15.01 -6.70 -17.68
C ALA A 136 13.81 -5.75 -17.72
N ARG A 137 14.08 -4.46 -17.49
CA ARG A 137 13.05 -3.41 -17.44
C ARG A 137 13.58 -2.09 -17.97
N ARG A 138 12.68 -1.14 -18.22
CA ARG A 138 13.10 0.22 -18.57
C ARG A 138 13.64 0.96 -17.35
N ALA A 139 14.62 1.82 -17.59
CA ALA A 139 15.21 2.67 -16.57
C ALA A 139 14.15 3.54 -15.90
N ARG A 140 14.13 3.56 -14.57
CA ARG A 140 13.11 4.30 -13.80
C ARG A 140 13.60 5.68 -13.40
N PHE A 141 14.87 5.80 -13.02
CA PHE A 141 15.43 7.04 -12.47
C PHE A 141 16.50 7.70 -13.36
N TYR A 142 16.55 7.31 -14.65
CA TYR A 142 17.37 7.94 -15.70
C TYR A 142 16.50 8.53 -16.83
N PRO A 143 15.61 9.50 -16.55
CA PRO A 143 14.73 10.06 -17.58
C PRO A 143 15.49 10.70 -18.74
N GLU A 144 16.69 11.21 -18.50
CA GLU A 144 17.57 11.83 -19.49
C GLU A 144 18.18 10.82 -20.48
N TRP A 145 18.30 9.55 -20.10
CA TRP A 145 18.86 8.48 -20.93
C TRP A 145 17.80 7.54 -21.51
N ARG A 146 16.51 7.88 -21.42
CA ARG A 146 15.39 7.02 -21.85
C ARG A 146 15.49 6.49 -23.29
N GLN A 147 16.14 7.24 -24.20
CA GLN A 147 16.32 6.79 -25.59
C GLN A 147 17.45 5.78 -25.77
N GLN A 148 18.40 5.73 -24.83
CA GLN A 148 19.59 4.87 -24.84
C GLN A 148 19.50 3.75 -23.81
N ASP A 149 18.32 3.59 -23.19
CA ASP A 149 18.00 2.59 -22.19
C ASP A 149 18.27 1.17 -22.71
N PRO A 150 19.26 0.43 -22.14
CA PRO A 150 19.61 -0.92 -22.53
C PRO A 150 18.55 -1.94 -22.11
N ARG A 151 17.61 -1.53 -21.24
CA ARG A 151 16.51 -2.33 -20.69
C ARG A 151 16.96 -3.55 -19.90
N LEU A 152 18.23 -3.59 -19.51
CA LEU A 152 18.82 -4.54 -18.61
C LEU A 152 19.69 -3.72 -17.66
N HIS A 153 19.35 -3.78 -16.37
CA HIS A 153 19.94 -2.96 -15.34
C HIS A 153 20.37 -3.84 -14.18
N GLU A 154 21.34 -3.37 -13.42
CA GLU A 154 21.59 -3.85 -12.07
C GLU A 154 20.80 -2.99 -11.09
N ILE A 155 20.11 -3.64 -10.17
CA ILE A 155 19.23 -2.98 -9.21
C ILE A 155 19.58 -3.49 -7.82
N GLY A 156 19.80 -2.55 -6.91
CA GLY A 156 20.02 -2.82 -5.49
C GLY A 156 18.93 -2.22 -4.63
N TYR A 157 18.53 -2.91 -3.57
CA TYR A 157 17.76 -2.32 -2.48
C TYR A 157 18.46 -2.61 -1.16
N ARG A 158 18.59 -1.60 -0.31
CA ARG A 158 19.19 -1.75 1.01
C ARG A 158 18.61 -0.75 1.97
N MET A 159 18.57 -1.14 3.23
CA MET A 159 18.40 -0.19 4.32
C MET A 159 19.77 0.35 4.71
N GLN A 160 19.86 1.66 4.98
CA GLN A 160 21.10 2.31 5.42
C GLN A 160 20.81 3.24 6.60
N GLU A 161 21.70 3.28 7.59
CA GLU A 161 21.58 4.24 8.70
C GLU A 161 21.95 5.66 8.23
N SER A 162 21.04 6.59 8.49
CA SER A 162 21.23 8.02 8.28
C SER A 162 22.28 8.56 9.24
N SER A 163 23.40 9.05 8.72
CA SER A 163 24.44 9.67 9.57
C SER A 163 23.97 10.93 10.30
N GLU A 164 22.90 11.58 9.81
CA GLU A 164 22.33 12.79 10.42
C GLU A 164 21.28 12.48 11.47
N THR A 165 20.39 11.52 11.20
CA THR A 165 19.22 11.25 12.05
C THR A 165 19.32 9.98 12.88
N GLY A 166 20.27 9.08 12.57
CA GLY A 166 20.39 7.75 13.19
C GLY A 166 19.23 6.81 12.86
N ARG A 167 18.39 7.18 11.89
CA ARG A 167 17.23 6.37 11.45
C ARG A 167 17.60 5.55 10.22
N TRP A 168 16.86 4.47 10.02
CA TRP A 168 16.92 3.72 8.78
C TRP A 168 16.37 4.55 7.61
N GLU A 169 17.03 4.43 6.46
CA GLU A 169 16.59 4.94 5.18
C GLU A 169 16.55 3.78 4.18
N LEU A 170 15.46 3.65 3.43
CA LEU A 170 15.35 2.68 2.33
C LEU A 170 15.93 3.31 1.06
N TRP A 171 17.00 2.71 0.56
CA TRP A 171 17.70 3.14 -0.64
C TRP A 171 17.50 2.14 -1.78
N ARG A 172 17.46 2.68 -3.00
CA ARG A 172 17.46 1.91 -4.24
C ARG A 172 18.60 2.35 -5.14
N ARG A 173 19.46 1.42 -5.53
CA ARG A 173 20.49 1.59 -6.56
C ARG A 173 19.96 1.16 -7.93
N GLU A 174 20.35 1.87 -8.98
CA GLU A 174 20.19 1.41 -10.36
C GLU A 174 21.45 1.74 -11.15
N ASP A 175 22.13 0.70 -11.65
CA ASP A 175 23.15 0.84 -12.68
C ASP A 175 22.55 0.61 -14.07
N PHE A 176 22.99 1.47 -14.99
CA PHE A 176 22.61 1.43 -16.37
C PHE A 176 23.38 0.35 -17.15
N TYR A 177 24.54 -0.09 -16.66
CA TYR A 177 25.37 -1.09 -17.31
C TYR A 177 25.49 -2.34 -16.44
N VAL A 178 25.69 -3.47 -17.10
CA VAL A 178 26.03 -4.73 -16.45
C VAL A 178 27.54 -4.84 -16.40
N ASP A 179 28.08 -5.06 -15.21
CA ASP A 179 29.51 -5.19 -14.97
C ASP A 179 29.81 -6.39 -14.04
N PRO A 180 31.08 -6.67 -13.68
CA PRO A 180 31.41 -7.83 -12.86
C PRO A 180 30.91 -7.78 -11.40
N ASP A 181 30.72 -6.59 -10.82
CA ASP A 181 30.40 -6.39 -9.40
C ASP A 181 28.95 -5.92 -9.26
N LEU A 182 28.09 -6.83 -8.81
CA LEU A 182 26.66 -6.58 -8.72
C LEU A 182 26.31 -5.61 -7.59
N PHE A 183 27.25 -5.17 -6.74
CA PHE A 183 26.98 -4.31 -5.59
C PHE A 183 27.34 -2.84 -5.82
N GLU A 184 28.18 -2.53 -6.80
CA GLU A 184 28.77 -1.19 -6.98
C GLU A 184 28.19 -0.42 -8.18
N GLY A 185 28.62 0.83 -8.35
CA GLY A 185 28.21 1.63 -9.50
C GLY A 185 26.80 2.24 -9.42
N GLY A 186 26.32 2.68 -10.58
CA GLY A 186 25.00 3.25 -10.76
C GLY A 186 24.73 4.55 -9.98
N ARG A 187 23.46 4.75 -9.65
CA ARG A 187 22.98 5.87 -8.84
C ARG A 187 22.06 5.35 -7.74
N ASP A 188 22.26 5.90 -6.54
CA ASP A 188 21.44 5.65 -5.37
C ASP A 188 20.32 6.69 -5.24
N TYR A 189 19.14 6.21 -4.87
CA TYR A 189 17.95 7.02 -4.63
C TYR A 189 17.35 6.65 -3.27
N MET A 190 17.31 7.61 -2.35
CA MET A 190 16.57 7.47 -1.10
C MET A 190 15.07 7.42 -1.44
N LEU A 191 14.43 6.29 -1.18
CA LEU A 191 13.01 6.13 -1.41
C LEU A 191 12.20 6.74 -0.28
N THR A 192 12.60 6.48 0.97
CA THR A 192 11.94 6.99 2.17
C THR A 192 12.80 6.72 3.42
N ASP A 193 12.63 7.56 4.45
CA ASP A 193 13.21 7.40 5.80
C ASP A 193 12.16 6.89 6.81
N ARG A 194 10.98 6.51 6.34
CA ARG A 194 9.85 6.05 7.17
C ARG A 194 9.69 4.54 7.18
N VAL A 195 10.42 3.82 6.33
CA VAL A 195 10.48 2.35 6.41
C VAL A 195 11.41 1.98 7.54
N THR A 196 10.92 1.19 8.48
CA THR A 196 11.69 0.71 9.65
C THR A 196 12.00 -0.78 9.57
N GLY A 197 11.35 -1.49 8.64
CA GLY A 197 11.62 -2.90 8.35
C GLY A 197 11.44 -3.19 6.87
N PHE A 198 12.42 -3.87 6.28
CA PHE A 198 12.39 -4.34 4.91
C PHE A 198 12.97 -5.76 4.87
N LEU A 199 12.13 -6.73 4.54
CA LEU A 199 12.50 -8.14 4.55
C LEU A 199 12.07 -8.80 3.25
N VAL A 200 13.02 -9.50 2.64
CA VAL A 200 12.81 -10.32 1.46
C VAL A 200 13.09 -11.77 1.84
N GLU A 201 12.07 -12.61 1.74
CA GLU A 201 12.19 -14.06 1.91
C GLU A 201 12.04 -14.73 0.54
N LEU A 202 12.84 -15.75 0.30
CA LEU A 202 13.04 -16.38 -0.99
C LEU A 202 12.67 -17.86 -0.88
N LEU A 203 11.76 -18.32 -1.74
CA LEU A 203 11.35 -19.71 -1.76
C LEU A 203 12.42 -20.56 -2.45
N GLU A 204 13.18 -21.29 -1.63
CA GLU A 204 14.27 -22.16 -2.08
C GLU A 204 13.74 -23.48 -2.60
N GLN A 205 12.92 -24.17 -1.80
CA GLN A 205 12.44 -25.51 -2.11
C GLN A 205 10.99 -25.70 -1.68
N GLU A 206 10.30 -26.58 -2.40
CA GLU A 206 8.96 -27.08 -2.04
C GLU A 206 9.08 -28.59 -1.90
N ILE A 207 8.95 -29.10 -0.68
CA ILE A 207 9.16 -30.50 -0.34
C ILE A 207 7.79 -31.18 -0.32
N GLU A 208 7.59 -32.20 -1.16
CA GLU A 208 6.41 -33.06 -1.09
C GLU A 208 6.46 -33.93 0.17
N LEU A 209 5.43 -33.84 0.99
CA LEU A 209 5.27 -34.61 2.23
C LEU A 209 4.63 -35.96 1.91
N ALA A 210 4.99 -36.98 2.70
CA ALA A 210 4.49 -38.35 2.53
C ALA A 210 2.96 -38.50 2.70
N ASP A 211 2.29 -37.50 3.27
CA ASP A 211 0.83 -37.43 3.44
C ASP A 211 0.11 -36.70 2.29
N GLY A 212 0.84 -36.30 1.25
CA GLY A 212 0.30 -35.60 0.08
C GLY A 212 0.22 -34.08 0.22
N GLY A 213 0.87 -33.49 1.24
CA GLY A 213 1.06 -32.04 1.37
C GLY A 213 2.36 -31.54 0.73
N THR A 214 2.56 -30.22 0.72
CA THR A 214 3.85 -29.60 0.40
C THR A 214 4.31 -28.70 1.54
N GLN A 215 5.62 -28.70 1.80
CA GLN A 215 6.27 -27.82 2.76
C GLN A 215 7.20 -26.87 2.02
N GLU A 216 7.00 -25.57 2.21
CA GLU A 216 7.82 -24.52 1.63
C GLU A 216 9.02 -24.20 2.53
N ASN A 217 10.23 -24.16 1.96
CA ASN A 217 11.43 -23.67 2.63
C ASN A 217 11.74 -22.24 2.17
N TRP A 218 11.58 -21.28 3.08
CA TRP A 218 11.85 -19.86 2.84
C TRP A 218 13.17 -19.47 3.50
N VAL A 219 14.06 -18.84 2.74
CA VAL A 219 15.38 -18.37 3.19
C VAL A 219 15.48 -16.85 3.07
N LYS A 220 16.38 -16.23 3.85
CA LYS A 220 16.61 -14.77 3.84
C LYS A 220 17.92 -14.37 3.16
N ASP A 221 18.87 -15.30 3.16
CA ASP A 221 20.12 -15.18 2.43
C ASP A 221 20.03 -16.06 1.18
N TRP A 222 20.53 -15.54 0.07
CA TRP A 222 20.55 -16.24 -1.22
C TRP A 222 21.71 -15.72 -2.03
N ASP A 223 22.54 -16.62 -2.54
CA ASP A 223 23.61 -16.27 -3.45
C ASP A 223 23.56 -17.20 -4.66
N THR A 224 23.14 -16.66 -5.81
CA THR A 224 23.12 -17.42 -7.06
C THR A 224 24.51 -17.95 -7.45
N GLN A 225 25.61 -17.33 -7.02
CA GLN A 225 26.98 -17.77 -7.33
C GLN A 225 27.40 -19.00 -6.53
N GLU A 226 26.95 -19.12 -5.28
CA GLU A 226 27.23 -20.29 -4.44
C GLU A 226 26.37 -21.50 -4.83
N LEU A 227 25.23 -21.25 -5.48
CA LEU A 227 24.35 -22.30 -5.97
C LEU A 227 24.94 -22.91 -7.24
N VAL A 228 25.19 -24.22 -7.21
CA VAL A 228 25.48 -24.98 -8.42
C VAL A 228 24.22 -24.97 -9.30
N CYS A 229 24.19 -24.01 -10.20
CA CYS A 229 23.22 -23.83 -11.26
C CYS A 229 23.42 -24.88 -12.35
N GLU A 230 23.17 -26.15 -12.01
CA GLU A 230 23.34 -27.25 -12.96
C GLU A 230 22.26 -27.18 -14.04
N ARG A 231 22.66 -26.73 -15.23
CA ARG A 231 21.90 -26.95 -16.46
C ARG A 231 21.82 -28.47 -16.70
N ASN A 232 20.67 -29.07 -16.41
CA ASN A 232 20.30 -30.44 -16.76
C ASN A 232 20.79 -31.57 -15.83
N THR A 233 20.36 -31.57 -14.57
CA THR A 233 20.19 -32.83 -13.83
C THR A 233 18.72 -32.97 -13.44
N GLU A 234 18.05 -34.04 -13.92
CA GLU A 234 16.66 -34.38 -13.55
C GLU A 234 16.45 -34.53 -12.03
N ASP A 235 17.55 -34.58 -11.27
CA ASP A 235 17.60 -34.77 -9.82
C ASP A 235 17.87 -33.49 -9.00
N SER A 236 18.15 -32.32 -9.62
CA SER A 236 18.37 -31.08 -8.87
C SER A 236 17.10 -30.22 -8.81
N ASN A 237 16.49 -30.16 -7.61
CA ASN A 237 15.49 -29.13 -7.27
C ASN A 237 16.12 -27.72 -7.11
N SER A 238 17.34 -27.53 -7.61
CA SER A 238 18.12 -26.29 -7.46
C SER A 238 17.79 -25.35 -8.62
N PHE A 239 17.16 -24.23 -8.30
CA PHE A 239 16.86 -23.17 -9.28
C PHE A 239 17.86 -22.03 -9.09
N CYS A 240 18.36 -21.46 -10.18
CA CYS A 240 19.28 -20.31 -10.13
C CYS A 240 18.65 -19.05 -9.54
N LEU A 241 17.32 -18.96 -9.61
CA LEU A 241 16.51 -17.90 -9.02
C LEU A 241 15.42 -18.54 -8.15
N PRO A 242 14.98 -17.84 -7.10
CA PRO A 242 13.95 -18.36 -6.21
C PRO A 242 12.61 -18.48 -6.93
N ARG A 243 11.81 -19.50 -6.56
CA ARG A 243 10.52 -19.78 -7.23
C ARG A 243 9.46 -18.73 -6.91
N ALA A 244 9.55 -18.17 -5.72
CA ALA A 244 8.68 -17.13 -5.22
C ALA A 244 9.47 -16.20 -4.29
N ILE A 245 9.00 -14.97 -4.17
CA ILE A 245 9.56 -13.97 -3.29
C ILE A 245 8.45 -13.43 -2.42
N ARG A 246 8.70 -13.37 -1.12
CA ARG A 246 7.84 -12.69 -0.15
C ARG A 246 8.54 -11.41 0.29
N LEU A 247 7.91 -10.28 -0.02
CA LEU A 247 8.34 -8.96 0.44
C LEU A 247 7.47 -8.55 1.62
N SER A 248 8.11 -8.25 2.75
CA SER A 248 7.47 -7.66 3.92
C SER A 248 8.09 -6.28 4.19
N MET A 249 7.26 -5.27 4.41
CA MET A 249 7.70 -3.91 4.67
C MET A 249 6.91 -3.29 5.82
N VAL A 250 7.63 -2.62 6.72
CA VAL A 250 7.08 -1.91 7.87
C VAL A 250 7.35 -0.42 7.69
N LEU A 251 6.28 0.38 7.73
CA LEU A 251 6.32 1.84 7.59
C LEU A 251 5.81 2.48 8.89
N GLU A 252 6.55 3.44 9.42
CA GLU A 252 6.12 4.30 10.52
C GLU A 252 5.34 5.51 9.97
N ASP A 253 4.14 5.76 10.51
CA ASP A 253 3.33 6.92 10.16
C ASP A 253 3.73 8.21 10.88
N GLU A 254 3.16 9.35 10.46
CA GLU A 254 3.47 10.67 11.07
C GLU A 254 3.09 10.73 12.56
N ASP A 255 2.20 9.85 13.03
CA ASP A 255 1.76 9.77 14.42
C ASP A 255 2.54 8.68 15.20
N GLY A 256 3.55 8.04 14.59
CA GLY A 256 4.40 7.00 15.17
C GLY A 256 3.77 5.60 15.19
N GLN A 257 2.67 5.38 14.48
CA GLN A 257 2.06 4.05 14.35
C GLN A 257 2.73 3.26 13.23
N THR A 258 2.89 1.96 13.43
CA THR A 258 3.46 1.08 12.42
C THR A 258 2.37 0.48 11.52
N LEU A 259 2.65 0.50 10.22
CA LEU A 259 1.88 -0.19 9.18
C LEU A 259 2.77 -1.26 8.58
N GLU A 260 2.30 -2.51 8.61
CA GLU A 260 3.01 -3.64 8.04
C GLU A 260 2.17 -4.28 6.92
N GLU A 261 2.82 -4.61 5.82
CA GLU A 261 2.20 -5.33 4.71
C GLU A 261 3.21 -6.35 4.15
N SER A 262 2.69 -7.52 3.78
CA SER A 262 3.48 -8.62 3.20
C SER A 262 2.80 -9.12 1.92
N LEU A 263 3.58 -9.26 0.85
CA LEU A 263 3.11 -9.70 -0.45
C LEU A 263 4.03 -10.77 -1.00
N THR A 264 3.44 -11.85 -1.51
CA THR A 264 4.17 -12.94 -2.18
C THR A 264 3.93 -12.87 -3.68
N ILE A 265 5.01 -12.91 -4.46
CA ILE A 265 5.00 -13.05 -5.91
C ILE A 265 5.62 -14.39 -6.29
N ASN A 266 5.00 -15.10 -7.23
CA ASN A 266 5.59 -16.29 -7.82
C ASN A 266 6.38 -15.86 -9.06
N LEU A 267 7.69 -16.09 -9.08
CA LEU A 267 8.54 -15.81 -10.22
C LEU A 267 8.37 -16.87 -11.32
N CYS A 268 8.03 -18.10 -10.94
CA CYS A 268 7.46 -19.07 -11.86
C CYS A 268 6.06 -19.53 -11.42
N VAL A 269 5.07 -19.30 -12.29
CA VAL A 269 3.78 -20.01 -12.23
C VAL A 269 3.89 -21.19 -13.17
N ARG A 270 3.77 -22.43 -12.65
CA ARG A 270 3.78 -23.64 -13.51
C ARG A 270 2.73 -23.50 -14.64
N PRO A 271 3.05 -23.91 -15.88
CA PRO A 271 4.35 -24.39 -16.33
C PRO A 271 5.27 -23.19 -16.63
N CYS A 272 6.46 -23.14 -16.00
CA CYS A 272 7.50 -22.18 -16.40
C CYS A 272 7.71 -22.40 -17.90
N LYS A 273 7.59 -21.35 -18.73
CA LYS A 273 7.96 -21.49 -20.14
C LYS A 273 9.47 -21.74 -20.17
N PRO A 274 9.93 -22.91 -20.69
CA PRO A 274 11.36 -23.23 -20.74
C PRO A 274 12.16 -22.19 -21.52
N GLU A 275 11.49 -21.51 -22.46
CA GLU A 275 11.99 -20.45 -23.34
C GLU A 275 12.58 -19.22 -22.62
N TRP A 276 12.41 -19.08 -21.30
CA TRP A 276 12.95 -17.96 -20.50
C TRP A 276 14.26 -18.32 -19.78
N PHE A 277 14.69 -19.57 -19.84
CA PHE A 277 15.85 -20.10 -19.12
C PHE A 277 16.86 -20.81 -20.04
N GLU A 278 16.62 -20.81 -21.35
CA GLU A 278 17.54 -21.29 -22.41
C GLU A 278 18.34 -20.15 -23.05
#